data_AF-A0A950EGL2-F1
#
_entry.id   AF-A0A950EGL2-F1
#
_cell.length_a   1.000
_cell.length_b   1.000
_cell.length_c   1.000
_cell.angle_alpha   90.00
_cell.angle_beta   90.00
_cell.angle_gamma   90.00
#
_symmetry.space_group_name_H-M   'P 1'
#
loop_
_entity.id
_entity.type
_entity.pdbx_description
1 polymer ?
#
loop_
_entity_poly.entity_id
_entity_poly.type
_entity_poly.pdbx_seq_one_letter_code
_entity_poly.pdbx_strand_id
1 'polypeptide(L)'
;MKPPGPSVSFFFPIVQTVAPIAPVAWIPLAISAAGIGSGAAVLIVVLTIFGSVTASAVAAFDAVPLEYIKVGRLLGAERTRLLWRVVLPAAAPSLMTVARMSFFGAWMAVLA
;
A
#
# COMPACT_ATOMS: atom_id res chain seq x y z
N MET A 1 -5.80 15.86 -14.40
CA MET A 1 -5.06 14.58 -14.41
C MET A 1 -3.66 14.86 -14.93
N LYS A 2 -2.65 14.95 -14.05
CA LYS A 2 -1.26 15.14 -14.44
C LYS A 2 -0.69 13.75 -14.78
N PRO A 3 -0.07 13.54 -15.96
CA PRO A 3 0.50 12.25 -16.29
C PRO A 3 1.58 11.90 -15.26
N PRO A 4 1.61 10.65 -14.75
CA PRO A 4 2.63 10.21 -13.83
C PRO A 4 4.02 10.31 -14.49
N GLY A 5 5.02 10.74 -13.73
CA GLY A 5 6.40 10.78 -14.22
C GLY A 5 6.94 9.39 -14.59
N PRO A 6 7.97 9.31 -15.44
CA PRO A 6 8.43 8.06 -16.08
C PRO A 6 8.81 6.94 -15.09
N SER A 7 9.20 7.29 -13.86
CA SER A 7 9.58 6.33 -12.81
C SER A 7 8.40 5.64 -12.11
N VAL A 8 7.20 6.22 -12.12
CA VAL A 8 6.00 5.63 -11.51
C VAL A 8 5.33 4.61 -12.45
N SER A 9 5.53 4.77 -13.76
CA SER A 9 4.91 3.93 -14.79
C SER A 9 5.49 2.51 -14.86
N PHE A 10 6.68 2.28 -14.32
CA PHE A 10 7.33 0.95 -14.35
C PHE A 10 6.80 0.01 -13.25
N PHE A 11 6.47 0.55 -12.08
CA PHE A 11 5.99 -0.24 -10.94
C PHE A 11 4.47 -0.47 -10.97
N PHE A 12 3.71 0.44 -11.58
CA PHE A 12 2.27 0.33 -11.73
C PHE A 12 1.77 -0.99 -12.37
N PRO A 13 2.34 -1.46 -13.50
CA PRO A 13 1.90 -2.72 -14.11
C PRO A 13 2.29 -3.93 -13.26
N ILE A 14 3.44 -3.94 -12.60
CA ILE A 14 3.87 -5.06 -11.74
C ILE A 14 2.89 -5.23 -10.57
N VAL A 15 2.49 -4.12 -9.93
CA VAL A 15 1.51 -4.16 -8.84
C VAL A 15 0.13 -4.62 -9.34
N GLN A 16 -0.30 -4.19 -10.54
CA GLN A 16 -1.55 -4.66 -11.14
C GLN A 16 -1.53 -6.11 -11.64
N THR A 17 -0.35 -6.64 -11.99
CA THR A 17 -0.19 -8.03 -12.49
C THR A 17 0.00 -9.02 -11.34
N VAL A 18 0.53 -8.57 -10.20
CA VAL A 18 0.64 -9.38 -8.97
C VAL A 18 -0.68 -9.40 -8.19
N ALA A 19 -1.48 -8.33 -8.27
CA ALA A 19 -2.76 -8.20 -7.56
C ALA A 19 -3.81 -9.31 -7.80
N PRO A 20 -3.87 -10.02 -8.94
CA PRO A 20 -4.78 -11.14 -9.16
C PRO A 20 -4.06 -12.50 -9.19
N ILE A 21 -2.82 -12.62 -8.69
CA ILE A 21 -2.20 -13.94 -8.53
C ILE A 21 -2.95 -14.67 -7.42
N ALA A 22 -3.57 -15.80 -7.77
CA ALA A 22 -4.33 -16.62 -6.85
C ALA A 22 -3.47 -16.92 -5.59
N PRO A 23 -4.01 -16.77 -4.36
CA PRO A 23 -3.29 -17.06 -3.12
C PRO A 23 -2.60 -18.43 -3.11
N VAL A 24 -3.18 -19.38 -3.85
CA VAL A 24 -2.70 -20.75 -4.05
C VAL A 24 -1.28 -20.83 -4.62
N ALA A 25 -0.88 -19.89 -5.49
CA ALA A 25 0.46 -19.87 -6.08
C ALA A 25 1.56 -19.64 -5.03
N TRP A 26 1.22 -19.04 -3.88
CA TRP A 26 2.16 -18.70 -2.83
C TRP A 26 2.34 -19.79 -1.78
N ILE A 27 1.50 -20.84 -1.80
CA ILE A 27 1.54 -21.94 -0.83
C ILE A 27 2.93 -22.61 -0.74
N PRO A 28 3.59 -22.99 -1.86
CA PRO A 28 4.88 -23.68 -1.78
C PRO A 28 5.99 -22.79 -1.22
N LEU A 29 5.99 -21.50 -1.59
CA LEU A 29 6.95 -20.51 -1.09
C LEU A 29 6.75 -20.25 0.40
N ALA A 30 5.51 -20.15 0.86
CA ALA A 30 5.20 -19.94 2.27
C ALA A 30 5.61 -21.14 3.13
N ILE A 31 5.36 -22.37 2.66
CA ILE A 31 5.80 -23.59 3.34
C ILE A 31 7.33 -23.67 3.36
N SER A 32 8.01 -23.29 2.27
CA SER A 32 9.48 -23.28 2.23
C SER A 32 10.10 -22.25 3.17
N ALA A 33 9.45 -21.09 3.36
CA ALA A 33 10.00 -19.99 4.16
C ALA A 33 9.67 -20.11 5.65
N ALA A 34 8.45 -20.52 6.01
CA ALA A 34 7.97 -20.54 7.40
C ALA A 34 7.64 -21.95 7.93
N GLY A 35 7.79 -22.99 7.12
CA GLY A 35 7.43 -24.36 7.49
C GLY A 35 5.92 -24.61 7.48
N ILE A 36 5.49 -25.74 8.05
CA ILE A 36 4.08 -26.12 8.15
C ILE A 36 3.50 -25.55 9.46
N GLY A 37 2.42 -24.80 9.37
CA GLY A 37 1.72 -24.26 10.55
C GLY A 37 1.17 -22.85 10.33
N SER A 38 0.94 -22.13 11.42
CA SER A 38 0.36 -20.77 11.41
C SER A 38 1.24 -19.74 10.68
N GLY A 39 2.56 -19.90 10.73
CA GLY A 39 3.50 -18.99 10.06
C GLY A 39 3.32 -18.95 8.53
N ALA A 40 3.08 -20.10 7.89
CA ALA A 40 2.82 -20.16 6.45
C ALA A 40 1.51 -19.48 6.07
N ALA A 41 0.44 -19.67 6.85
CA ALA A 41 -0.85 -19.02 6.61
C ALA A 41 -0.74 -17.49 6.64
N VAL A 42 -0.03 -16.95 7.64
CA VAL A 42 0.23 -15.50 7.74
C VAL A 42 1.01 -14.99 6.53
N LEU A 43 2.05 -15.71 6.10
CA LEU A 43 2.85 -15.33 4.94
C LEU A 43 2.04 -15.30 3.65
N ILE A 44 1.16 -16.28 3.43
CA ILE A 44 0.27 -16.34 2.26
C ILE A 44 -0.67 -15.13 2.25
N VAL A 45 -1.31 -14.84 3.39
CA VAL A 45 -2.23 -13.71 3.50
C VAL A 45 -1.50 -12.39 3.23
N VAL A 46 -0.34 -12.20 3.85
CA VAL A 46 0.49 -10.99 3.67
C VAL A 46 0.86 -10.81 2.20
N LEU A 47 1.42 -11.84 1.55
CA LEU A 47 1.84 -11.78 0.14
C LEU A 47 0.66 -11.50 -0.81
N THR A 48 -0.50 -12.08 -0.53
CA THR A 48 -1.71 -11.89 -1.34
C THR A 48 -2.21 -10.45 -1.28
N ILE A 49 -2.32 -9.88 -0.08
CA ILE A 49 -2.91 -8.54 0.07
C ILE A 49 -1.90 -7.42 -0.15
N PHE A 50 -0.59 -7.70 -0.01
CA PHE A 50 0.48 -6.69 -0.05
C PHE A 50 0.37 -5.75 -1.25
N GLY A 51 0.23 -6.28 -2.47
CA GLY A 51 0.12 -5.46 -3.67
C GLY A 51 -1.09 -4.51 -3.65
N SER A 52 -2.25 -5.01 -3.24
CA SER A 52 -3.49 -4.21 -3.14
C SER A 52 -3.41 -3.15 -2.05
N VAL A 53 -2.86 -3.51 -0.87
CA VAL A 53 -2.64 -2.56 0.23
C VAL A 53 -1.68 -1.46 -0.17
N THR A 54 -0.56 -1.80 -0.84
CA THR A 54 0.40 -0.81 -1.32
C THR A 54 -0.21 0.12 -2.35
N ALA A 55 -0.94 -0.40 -3.34
CA ALA A 55 -1.64 0.42 -4.34
C ALA A 55 -2.65 1.37 -3.68
N SER A 56 -3.43 0.87 -2.72
CA SER A 56 -4.41 1.65 -1.99
C SER A 56 -3.75 2.73 -1.12
N ALA A 57 -2.61 2.43 -0.50
CA ALA A 57 -1.83 3.38 0.28
C ALA A 57 -1.24 4.49 -0.60
N VAL A 58 -0.74 4.16 -1.80
CA VAL A 58 -0.29 5.16 -2.78
C VAL A 58 -1.45 6.08 -3.18
N ALA A 59 -2.62 5.51 -3.50
CA ALA A 59 -3.81 6.29 -3.78
C ALA A 59 -4.23 7.20 -2.61
N ALA A 60 -4.05 6.75 -1.37
CA ALA A 60 -4.33 7.53 -0.17
C ALA A 60 -3.38 8.75 -0.01
N PHE A 61 -2.12 8.62 -0.44
CA PHE A 61 -1.19 9.75 -0.51
C PHE A 61 -1.52 10.70 -1.67
N ASP A 62 -1.89 10.18 -2.83
CA ASP A 62 -2.28 10.98 -3.99
C ASP A 62 -3.60 11.74 -3.77
N ALA A 63 -4.44 11.27 -2.85
CA ALA A 63 -5.66 11.96 -2.43
C ALA A 63 -5.40 13.23 -1.60
N VAL A 64 -4.17 13.46 -1.12
CA VAL A 64 -3.84 14.68 -0.36
C VAL A 64 -3.93 15.92 -1.27
N PRO A 65 -4.71 16.95 -0.89
CA PRO A 65 -4.82 18.17 -1.68
C PRO A 65 -3.46 18.82 -1.96
N LEU A 66 -3.20 19.07 -3.24
CA LEU A 66 -1.99 19.75 -3.71
C LEU A 66 -1.81 21.15 -3.09
N GLU A 67 -2.88 21.79 -2.62
CA GLU A 67 -2.81 23.06 -1.89
C GLU A 67 -1.94 22.97 -0.64
N TYR A 68 -2.02 21.88 0.14
CA TYR A 68 -1.21 21.72 1.34
C TYR A 68 0.29 21.71 1.01
N ILE A 69 0.66 21.07 -0.10
CA ILE A 69 2.04 21.03 -0.60
C ILE A 69 2.48 22.41 -1.10
N LYS A 70 1.60 23.14 -1.80
CA LYS A 70 1.89 24.49 -2.30
C LYS A 70 2.11 25.48 -1.16
N VAL A 71 1.22 25.50 -0.16
CA VAL A 71 1.32 26.39 1.02
C VAL A 71 2.57 26.05 1.82
N GLY A 72 2.87 24.77 2.03
CA GLY A 72 4.10 24.35 2.72
C GLY A 72 5.38 24.82 2.02
N ARG A 73 5.43 24.79 0.68
CA ARG A 73 6.57 25.32 -0.08
C ARG A 73 6.66 26.84 -0.03
N LEU A 74 5.53 27.55 -0.07
CA LEU A 74 5.49 29.02 0.07
C LEU A 74 6.02 29.47 1.43
N LEU A 75 5.80 28.68 2.48
CA LEU A 75 6.34 28.90 3.82
C LEU A 75 7.81 28.46 3.98
N GLY A 76 8.49 28.09 2.89
CA GLY A 76 9.90 27.69 2.90
C GLY A 76 10.17 26.32 3.53
N ALA A 77 9.16 25.43 3.61
CA ALA A 77 9.37 24.10 4.17
C ALA A 77 10.26 23.24 3.24
N GLU A 78 11.32 22.66 3.81
CA GLU A 78 12.14 21.65 3.16
C GLU A 78 11.34 20.37 2.85
N ARG A 79 11.76 19.59 1.84
CA ARG A 79 11.06 18.36 1.40
C ARG A 79 10.76 17.38 2.55
N THR A 80 11.74 17.13 3.42
CA THR A 80 11.57 16.24 4.59
C THR A 80 10.53 16.79 5.56
N ARG A 81 10.60 18.09 5.86
CA ARG A 81 9.66 18.75 6.77
C ARG A 81 8.24 18.76 6.22
N LEU A 82 8.10 18.94 4.91
CA LEU A 82 6.83 18.89 4.20
C LEU A 82 6.21 17.49 4.22
N LEU A 83 7.02 16.44 4.02
CA LEU A 83 6.59 15.04 4.15
C LEU A 83 6.04 14.76 5.56
N TRP A 84 6.84 14.96 6.59
CA TRP A 84 6.48 14.58 7.96
C TRP A 84 5.42 15.46 8.62
N ARG A 85 5.38 16.77 8.31
CA ARG A 85 4.47 17.72 8.99
C ARG A 85 3.23 18.11 8.20
N VAL A 86 3.18 17.82 6.89
CA VAL A 86 2.06 18.23 6.04
C VAL A 86 1.44 17.01 5.36
N VAL A 87 2.22 16.27 4.58
CA VAL A 87 1.70 15.17 3.76
C VAL A 87 1.28 13.98 4.63
N LEU A 88 2.15 13.54 5.55
CA LEU A 88 1.87 12.39 6.43
C LEU A 88 0.63 12.59 7.31
N PRO A 89 0.47 13.71 8.05
CA PRO A 89 -0.74 13.93 8.85
C PRO A 89 -1.99 14.15 7.99
N ALA A 90 -1.87 14.75 6.80
CA ALA A 90 -3.00 14.90 5.89
C ALA A 90 -3.46 13.56 5.28
N ALA A 91 -2.54 12.63 5.04
CA ALA A 91 -2.83 11.27 4.56
C ALA A 91 -3.21 10.28 5.67
N ALA A 92 -2.98 10.62 6.95
CA ALA A 92 -3.25 9.68 8.05
C ALA A 92 -4.71 9.15 8.10
N PRO A 93 -5.76 9.98 7.90
CA PRO A 93 -7.14 9.50 7.90
C PRO A 93 -7.44 8.53 6.74
N SER A 94 -6.90 8.79 5.54
CA SER A 94 -7.06 7.91 4.39
C SER A 94 -6.28 6.61 4.57
N LEU A 95 -5.06 6.66 5.10
CA LEU A 95 -4.27 5.48 5.45
C LEU A 95 -4.95 4.61 6.51
N MET A 96 -5.58 5.20 7.53
CA MET A 96 -6.40 4.45 8.51
C MET A 96 -7.56 3.71 7.84
N THR A 97 -8.18 4.32 6.83
CA THR A 97 -9.28 3.71 6.08
C THR A 97 -8.79 2.50 5.28
N VAL A 98 -7.67 2.67 4.56
CA VAL A 98 -7.00 1.56 3.85
C VAL A 98 -6.65 0.44 4.82
N ALA A 99 -5.98 0.75 5.93
CA ALA A 99 -5.59 -0.24 6.93
C ALA A 99 -6.80 -1.02 7.49
N ARG A 100 -7.90 -0.31 7.78
CA ARG A 100 -9.16 -0.93 8.24
C ARG A 100 -9.72 -1.89 7.19
N MET A 101 -9.84 -1.46 5.94
CA MET A 101 -10.36 -2.30 4.85
C MET A 101 -9.47 -3.52 4.59
N SER A 102 -8.16 -3.32 4.55
CA SER A 102 -7.19 -4.41 4.37
C SER A 102 -7.24 -5.42 5.51
N PHE A 103 -7.43 -4.97 6.75
CA PHE A 103 -7.62 -5.85 7.90
C PHE A 103 -8.86 -6.73 7.75
N PHE A 104 -10.00 -6.15 7.35
CA PHE A 104 -11.21 -6.95 7.08
C PHE A 104 -11.02 -7.93 5.93
N GLY A 105 -10.33 -7.53 4.85
CA GLY A 105 -10.01 -8.42 3.74
C GLY A 105 -9.11 -9.59 4.17
N ALA A 106 -8.08 -9.32 4.96
CA ALA A 106 -7.18 -10.33 5.51
C ALA A 106 -7.93 -11.30 6.45
N TRP A 107 -8.80 -10.78 7.30
CA TRP A 107 -9.62 -11.59 8.20
C TRP A 107 -10.51 -12.58 7.44
N MET A 108 -11.18 -12.12 6.39
CA MET A 108 -12.01 -13.00 5.55
C MET A 108 -11.19 -14.06 4.84
N ALA A 109 -9.96 -13.75 4.43
CA ALA A 109 -9.05 -14.72 3.80
C ALA A 109 -8.57 -15.82 4.77
N VAL A 110 -8.57 -15.56 6.09
CA VAL A 110 -8.24 -16.56 7.11
C VAL A 110 -9.44 -17.46 7.42
N LEU A 111 -10.66 -16.94 7.29
CA LEU A 111 -11.89 -17.70 7.54
C LEU A 111 -12.33 -18.56 6.34
N ALA A 112 -11.92 -18.20 5.12
CA ALA A 112 -12.25 -18.91 3.88
C ALA A 112 -11.42 -20.19 3.72
#